data_AF-A0A660QE25-F1
#
_entry.id   AF-A0A660QE25-F1
#
_cell.length_a   1.000
_cell.length_b   1.000
_cell.length_c   1.000
_cell.angle_alpha   90.00
_cell.angle_beta   90.00
_cell.angle_gamma   90.00
#
_symmetry.space_group_name_H-M   'P 1'
#
loop_
_entity.id
_entity.type
_entity.pdbx_description
1 polymer ?
#
loop_
_entity_poly.entity_id
_entity_poly.type
_entity_poly.pdbx_seq_one_letter_code
_entity_poly.pdbx_strand_id
1 'polypeptide(L)'
;MFISGVFVSSNQAYMYLKFGAQYGPLVDRGEWYRMITAMFVHGGFLHLLFNSYALFYFGLVVEAMYGTEKFACIYFASGISSGIATHVFYHNSLSVGASGAIFGRGGLLFAAGFRKDTPFFMRQYTGFALLPMILFNIVYGFIPGSGINNAAHIGGFLAGLAFGYFMKARPAVIAWSKKSFYIWRALAVGCGIVVAISFILLSFSAI
;
A
#
# COMPACT_ATOMS: atom_id res chain seq x y z
N MET A 1 -16.71 17.98 -10.41
CA MET A 1 -15.54 18.83 -10.09
C MET A 1 -14.37 17.91 -9.80
N PHE A 2 -13.41 17.84 -10.73
CA PHE A 2 -12.30 16.86 -10.82
C PHE A 2 -11.29 16.85 -9.65
N ILE A 3 -11.52 17.65 -8.61
CA ILE A 3 -10.58 17.84 -7.50
C ILE A 3 -10.74 16.76 -6.41
N SER A 4 -11.90 16.11 -6.30
CA SER A 4 -12.09 15.01 -5.32
C SER A 4 -11.61 13.64 -5.82
N GLY A 5 -11.39 13.46 -7.12
CA GLY A 5 -11.04 12.15 -7.70
C GLY A 5 -12.09 11.04 -7.51
N VAL A 6 -13.27 11.37 -6.97
CA VAL A 6 -14.38 10.43 -6.77
C VAL A 6 -15.31 10.56 -7.97
N PHE A 7 -15.39 9.51 -8.80
CA PHE A 7 -16.45 9.35 -9.78
C PHE A 7 -17.75 9.05 -9.04
N VAL A 8 -18.49 10.09 -8.65
CA VAL A 8 -19.75 9.93 -7.89
C VAL A 8 -20.86 9.54 -8.87
N SER A 9 -20.99 8.24 -9.14
CA SER A 9 -22.22 7.66 -9.68
C SER A 9 -22.51 6.31 -9.01
N SER A 10 -23.76 5.86 -9.07
CA SER A 10 -24.20 4.55 -8.56
C SER A 10 -23.40 3.36 -9.14
N ASN A 11 -22.65 3.58 -10.23
CA ASN A 11 -21.73 2.64 -10.83
C ASN A 11 -20.37 2.51 -10.12
N GLN A 12 -19.98 3.42 -9.23
CA GLN A 12 -18.62 3.43 -8.67
C GLN A 12 -18.31 2.19 -7.82
N ALA A 13 -19.23 1.82 -6.93
CA ALA A 13 -19.12 0.61 -6.11
C ALA A 13 -19.04 -0.65 -6.97
N TYR A 14 -19.89 -0.74 -7.99
CA TYR A 14 -19.88 -1.84 -8.96
C TYR A 14 -18.53 -1.93 -9.69
N MET A 15 -17.99 -0.80 -10.15
CA MET A 15 -16.71 -0.75 -10.85
C MET A 15 -15.55 -1.20 -9.93
N TYR A 16 -15.52 -0.75 -8.68
CA TYR A 16 -14.53 -1.22 -7.71
C TYR A 16 -14.62 -2.73 -7.48
N LEU A 17 -15.82 -3.26 -7.29
CA LEU A 17 -16.04 -4.69 -7.13
C LEU A 17 -15.62 -5.49 -8.38
N LYS A 18 -15.93 -5.00 -9.57
CA LYS A 18 -15.52 -5.60 -10.84
C LYS A 18 -14.00 -5.67 -10.99
N PHE A 19 -13.29 -4.66 -10.50
CA PHE A 19 -11.82 -4.61 -10.54
C PHE A 19 -11.14 -5.26 -9.32
N GLY A 20 -11.90 -5.91 -8.44
CA GLY A 20 -11.33 -6.71 -7.36
C GLY A 20 -11.19 -5.99 -6.02
N ALA A 21 -11.96 -4.93 -5.77
CA ALA A 21 -12.10 -4.37 -4.43
C ALA A 21 -12.58 -5.43 -3.42
N GLN A 22 -12.20 -5.24 -2.17
CA GLN A 22 -12.59 -6.13 -1.09
C GLN A 22 -13.98 -5.75 -0.57
N TYR A 23 -14.80 -6.78 -0.37
CA TYR A 23 -16.09 -6.70 0.30
C TYR A 23 -16.33 -8.01 1.05
N GLY A 24 -16.55 -7.94 2.37
CA GLY A 24 -16.62 -9.10 3.26
C GLY A 24 -17.58 -10.19 2.78
N PRO A 25 -18.83 -9.87 2.42
CA PRO A 25 -19.80 -10.85 1.94
C PRO A 25 -19.40 -11.62 0.68
N LEU A 26 -18.53 -11.05 -0.19
CA LEU A 26 -17.99 -11.78 -1.34
C LEU A 26 -16.79 -12.66 -0.96
N VAL A 27 -15.98 -12.20 -0.01
CA VAL A 27 -14.90 -13.02 0.56
C VAL A 27 -15.47 -14.29 1.20
N ASP A 28 -16.57 -14.19 1.95
CA ASP A 28 -17.27 -15.33 2.57
C ASP A 28 -17.79 -16.34 1.53
N ARG A 29 -18.06 -15.88 0.31
CA ARG A 29 -18.48 -16.72 -0.82
C ARG A 29 -17.32 -17.35 -1.58
N GLY A 30 -16.10 -17.24 -1.06
CA GLY A 30 -14.90 -17.84 -1.64
C GLY A 30 -14.05 -16.91 -2.49
N GLU A 31 -14.41 -15.62 -2.62
CA GLU A 31 -13.62 -14.63 -3.37
C GLU A 31 -12.45 -14.07 -2.53
N TRP A 32 -11.70 -14.95 -1.86
CA TRP A 32 -10.59 -14.61 -0.96
C TRP A 32 -9.47 -13.81 -1.64
N TYR A 33 -9.31 -13.98 -2.97
CA TYR A 33 -8.35 -13.22 -3.77
C TYR A 33 -8.58 -11.70 -3.68
N ARG A 34 -9.78 -11.26 -3.29
CA ARG A 34 -10.10 -9.85 -3.07
C ARG A 34 -9.26 -9.17 -2.01
N MET A 35 -8.77 -9.92 -1.02
CA MET A 35 -7.81 -9.40 -0.03
C MET A 35 -6.47 -9.00 -0.67
N ILE A 36 -6.13 -9.58 -1.82
CA ILE A 36 -4.91 -9.28 -2.58
C ILE A 36 -5.22 -8.27 -3.69
N THR A 37 -6.26 -8.50 -4.49
CA THR A 37 -6.56 -7.64 -5.64
C THR A 37 -6.96 -6.22 -5.22
N ALA A 38 -7.56 -6.05 -4.04
CA ALA A 38 -7.93 -4.73 -3.52
C ALA A 38 -6.70 -3.81 -3.32
N MET A 39 -5.51 -4.37 -3.14
CA MET A 39 -4.25 -3.61 -3.04
C MET A 39 -3.94 -2.81 -4.31
N PHE A 40 -4.50 -3.20 -5.45
CA PHE A 40 -4.23 -2.60 -6.76
C PHE A 40 -5.35 -1.68 -7.24
N VAL A 41 -6.54 -1.77 -6.64
CA VAL A 41 -7.68 -0.88 -6.92
C VAL A 41 -7.51 0.41 -6.11
N HIS A 42 -7.79 1.57 -6.70
CA HIS A 42 -7.67 2.85 -6.00
C HIS A 42 -8.92 3.71 -6.17
N GLY A 43 -9.27 4.42 -5.09
CA GLY A 43 -10.48 5.22 -4.97
C GLY A 43 -10.48 6.56 -5.72
N GLY A 44 -9.57 6.74 -6.69
CA GLY A 44 -9.37 8.00 -7.41
C GLY A 44 -7.90 8.32 -7.69
N PHE A 45 -7.66 9.38 -8.47
CA PHE A 45 -6.31 9.79 -8.88
C PHE A 45 -5.42 10.18 -7.70
N LEU A 46 -5.90 11.05 -6.81
CA LEU A 46 -5.12 11.48 -5.64
C LEU A 46 -4.80 10.31 -4.71
N HIS A 47 -5.75 9.39 -4.53
CA HIS A 47 -5.54 8.19 -3.73
C HIS A 47 -4.42 7.31 -4.33
N LEU A 48 -4.43 7.09 -5.65
CA LEU A 48 -3.34 6.40 -6.34
C LEU A 48 -2.00 7.14 -6.25
N LEU A 49 -2.00 8.45 -6.48
CA LEU A 49 -0.79 9.28 -6.45
C LEU A 49 -0.11 9.23 -5.08
N PHE A 50 -0.86 9.44 -3.99
CA PHE A 50 -0.29 9.41 -2.65
C PHE A 50 0.18 8.02 -2.22
N ASN A 51 -0.53 6.95 -2.59
CA ASN A 51 -0.05 5.58 -2.37
C ASN A 51 1.22 5.30 -3.15
N SER A 52 1.29 5.73 -4.41
CA SER A 52 2.46 5.51 -5.27
C SER A 52 3.68 6.27 -4.74
N TYR A 53 3.49 7.52 -4.32
CA TYR A 53 4.53 8.33 -3.69
C TYR A 53 5.01 7.70 -2.36
N ALA A 54 4.09 7.30 -1.49
CA ALA A 54 4.45 6.68 -0.22
C ALA A 54 5.16 5.33 -0.43
N LEU A 55 4.68 4.50 -1.36
CA LEU A 55 5.32 3.23 -1.71
C LEU A 55 6.70 3.45 -2.32
N PHE A 56 6.89 4.47 -3.15
CA PHE A 56 8.20 4.84 -3.68
C PHE A 56 9.16 5.24 -2.55
N TYR A 57 8.74 6.17 -1.69
CA TYR A 57 9.57 6.66 -0.59
C TYR A 57 9.95 5.55 0.40
N PHE A 58 8.96 4.88 0.99
CA PHE A 58 9.22 3.78 1.93
C PHE A 58 9.87 2.59 1.24
N GLY A 59 9.59 2.41 -0.04
CA GLY A 59 10.15 1.33 -0.82
C GLY A 59 11.64 1.45 -1.02
N LEU A 60 12.13 2.64 -1.38
CA LEU A 60 13.56 2.89 -1.50
C LEU A 60 14.31 2.58 -0.19
N VAL A 61 13.76 3.02 0.95
CA VAL A 61 14.39 2.78 2.26
C VAL A 61 14.38 1.29 2.61
N VAL A 62 13.23 0.62 2.46
CA VAL A 62 13.10 -0.81 2.78
C VAL A 62 13.93 -1.67 1.84
N GLU A 63 13.93 -1.37 0.54
CA GLU A 63 14.72 -2.11 -0.44
C GLU A 63 16.23 -1.93 -0.21
N ALA A 64 16.69 -0.74 0.18
CA ALA A 64 18.09 -0.53 0.56
C ALA A 64 18.47 -1.31 1.85
N MET A 65 17.57 -1.40 2.83
CA MET A 65 17.84 -2.06 4.11
C MET A 65 17.67 -3.59 4.07
N TYR A 66 16.76 -4.10 3.24
CA TYR A 66 16.35 -5.51 3.24
C TYR A 66 16.47 -6.19 1.86
N GLY A 67 16.62 -5.45 0.77
CA GLY A 67 16.65 -5.98 -0.60
C GLY A 67 15.26 -6.23 -1.22
N THR A 68 15.24 -6.40 -2.54
CA THR A 68 14.02 -6.48 -3.38
C THR A 68 13.11 -7.66 -3.01
N GLU A 69 13.67 -8.84 -2.73
CA GLU A 69 12.88 -10.04 -2.42
C GLU A 69 12.07 -9.86 -1.13
N LYS A 70 12.74 -9.42 -0.06
CA LYS A 70 12.10 -9.16 1.24
C LYS A 70 11.13 -7.98 1.14
N PHE A 71 11.48 -6.94 0.35
CA PHE A 71 10.56 -5.86 0.04
C PHE A 71 9.25 -6.42 -0.55
N ALA A 72 9.31 -7.30 -1.54
CA ALA A 72 8.12 -7.87 -2.17
C ALA A 72 7.35 -8.77 -1.20
N CYS A 73 8.01 -9.69 -0.51
CA CYS A 73 7.37 -10.59 0.46
C CYS A 73 6.64 -9.81 1.56
N ILE A 74 7.28 -8.80 2.15
CA ILE A 74 6.68 -8.02 3.25
C ILE A 74 5.51 -7.16 2.73
N TYR A 75 5.57 -6.69 1.48
CA TYR A 75 4.46 -5.96 0.86
C TYR A 75 3.19 -6.80 0.80
N PHE A 76 3.30 -8.01 0.22
CA PHE A 76 2.17 -8.90 0.06
C PHE A 76 1.70 -9.45 1.41
N ALA A 77 2.62 -9.85 2.30
CA ALA A 77 2.25 -10.34 3.62
C ALA A 77 1.53 -9.27 4.45
N SER A 78 2.00 -8.02 4.42
CA SER A 78 1.33 -6.91 5.11
C SER A 78 0.00 -6.57 4.45
N GLY A 79 -0.09 -6.58 3.13
CA GLY A 79 -1.33 -6.36 2.39
C GLY A 79 -2.41 -7.41 2.69
N ILE A 80 -2.01 -8.70 2.76
CA ILE A 80 -2.91 -9.78 3.18
C ILE A 80 -3.35 -9.59 4.63
N SER A 81 -2.42 -9.25 5.54
CA SER A 81 -2.76 -8.94 6.94
C SER A 81 -3.75 -7.77 7.05
N SER A 82 -3.56 -6.72 6.24
CA SER A 82 -4.52 -5.63 6.11
C SER A 82 -5.88 -6.11 5.62
N GLY A 83 -5.93 -6.94 4.58
CA GLY A 83 -7.17 -7.51 4.06
C GLY A 83 -7.91 -8.37 5.10
N ILE A 84 -7.19 -9.15 5.89
CA ILE A 84 -7.75 -9.93 7.01
C ILE A 84 -8.33 -8.98 8.07
N ALA A 85 -7.58 -7.97 8.50
CA ALA A 85 -8.06 -7.00 9.48
C ALA A 85 -9.30 -6.24 8.97
N THR A 86 -9.29 -5.80 7.70
CA THR A 86 -10.47 -5.23 7.04
C THR A 86 -11.65 -6.18 7.07
N HIS A 87 -11.45 -7.46 6.78
CA HIS A 87 -12.51 -8.45 6.74
C HIS A 87 -13.17 -8.64 8.11
N VAL A 88 -12.39 -8.62 9.20
CA VAL A 88 -12.87 -8.77 10.57
C VAL A 88 -13.61 -7.53 11.07
N PHE A 89 -13.02 -6.34 10.88
CA PHE A 89 -13.52 -5.12 11.54
C PHE A 89 -14.40 -4.24 10.64
N TYR A 90 -14.27 -4.36 9.31
CA TYR A 90 -14.91 -3.52 8.29
C TYR A 90 -15.67 -4.40 7.27
N HIS A 91 -16.24 -5.52 7.73
CA HIS A 91 -16.82 -6.58 6.91
C HIS A 91 -17.80 -6.08 5.83
N ASN A 92 -18.71 -5.16 6.21
CA ASN A 92 -19.76 -4.63 5.34
C ASN A 92 -19.34 -3.38 4.54
N SER A 93 -18.05 -3.05 4.51
CA SER A 93 -17.53 -1.88 3.82
C SER A 93 -16.70 -2.28 2.60
N LEU A 94 -16.79 -1.47 1.54
CA LEU A 94 -15.87 -1.59 0.40
C LEU A 94 -14.47 -1.09 0.80
N SER A 95 -13.44 -1.83 0.45
CA SER A 95 -12.05 -1.43 0.68
C SER A 95 -11.21 -1.57 -0.58
N VAL A 96 -10.39 -0.55 -0.83
CA VAL A 96 -9.46 -0.45 -1.96
C VAL A 96 -8.18 0.26 -1.50
N GLY A 97 -7.08 -0.01 -2.17
CA GLY A 97 -5.82 0.74 -2.05
C GLY A 97 -4.68 -0.07 -1.44
N ALA A 98 -3.47 0.32 -1.82
CA ALA A 98 -2.22 -0.27 -1.33
C ALA A 98 -1.85 0.13 0.11
N SER A 99 -2.57 1.07 0.72
CA SER A 99 -2.13 1.79 1.92
C SER A 99 -1.88 0.88 3.13
N GLY A 100 -2.63 -0.21 3.29
CA GLY A 100 -2.36 -1.22 4.32
C GLY A 100 -0.97 -1.87 4.18
N ALA A 101 -0.59 -2.27 2.96
CA ALA A 101 0.74 -2.81 2.69
C ALA A 101 1.85 -1.77 2.88
N ILE A 102 1.57 -0.49 2.57
CA ILE A 102 2.48 0.64 2.81
C ILE A 102 2.68 0.86 4.32
N PHE A 103 1.60 0.80 5.11
CA PHE A 103 1.69 0.84 6.56
C PHE A 103 2.53 -0.32 7.12
N GLY A 104 2.51 -1.49 6.48
CA GLY A 104 3.44 -2.57 6.79
C GLY A 104 4.91 -2.21 6.58
N ARG A 105 5.25 -1.40 5.57
CA ARG A 105 6.61 -0.83 5.47
C ARG A 105 6.91 0.13 6.62
N GLY A 106 5.93 0.95 6.99
CA GLY A 106 6.01 1.80 8.17
C GLY A 106 6.30 1.01 9.45
N GLY A 107 5.58 -0.09 9.68
CA GLY A 107 5.79 -0.97 10.83
C GLY A 107 7.17 -1.64 10.83
N LEU A 108 7.60 -2.13 9.67
CA LEU A 108 8.93 -2.71 9.46
C LEU A 108 10.04 -1.72 9.86
N LEU A 109 9.99 -0.51 9.30
CA LEU A 109 10.99 0.53 9.58
C LEU A 109 10.86 1.09 11.00
N PHE A 110 9.66 1.12 11.57
CA PHE A 110 9.44 1.51 12.96
C PHE A 110 10.17 0.54 13.89
N ALA A 111 9.94 -0.75 13.75
CA ALA A 111 10.64 -1.77 14.55
C ALA A 111 12.16 -1.75 14.30
N ALA A 112 12.60 -1.54 13.06
CA ALA A 112 14.02 -1.45 12.71
C ALA A 112 14.75 -0.35 13.51
N GLY A 113 14.10 0.78 13.81
CA GLY A 113 14.74 1.89 14.53
C GLY A 113 15.19 1.55 15.94
N PHE A 114 14.64 0.49 16.54
CA PHE A 114 14.99 0.02 17.87
C PHE A 114 15.99 -1.13 17.87
N ARG A 115 16.40 -1.60 16.69
CA ARG A 115 17.33 -2.70 16.56
C ARG A 115 18.78 -2.24 16.54
N LYS A 116 19.66 -3.04 17.15
CA LYS A 116 21.10 -2.76 17.23
C LYS A 116 21.82 -2.91 15.89
N ASP A 117 21.28 -3.73 14.98
CA ASP A 117 21.85 -4.02 13.66
C ASP A 117 21.36 -3.07 12.55
N THR A 118 20.53 -2.08 12.88
CA THR A 118 20.11 -1.05 11.92
C THR A 118 21.26 -0.09 11.63
N PRO A 119 21.64 0.11 10.34
CA PRO A 119 22.72 1.01 9.98
C PRO A 119 22.50 2.43 10.50
N PHE A 120 23.54 3.07 11.03
CA PHE A 120 23.45 4.39 11.66
C PHE A 120 22.82 5.45 10.73
N PHE A 121 23.24 5.50 9.46
CA PHE A 121 22.73 6.45 8.46
C PHE A 121 21.24 6.24 8.10
N MET A 122 20.68 5.06 8.39
CA MET A 122 19.26 4.76 8.18
C MET A 122 18.38 5.17 9.37
N ARG A 123 18.96 5.51 10.53
CA ARG A 123 18.19 5.78 11.75
C ARG A 123 17.19 6.92 11.60
N GLN A 124 17.53 7.94 10.80
CA GLN A 124 16.65 9.08 10.49
C GLN A 124 15.35 8.70 9.75
N TYR A 125 15.29 7.50 9.17
CA TYR A 125 14.12 6.99 8.43
C TYR A 125 13.37 5.88 9.18
N THR A 126 13.73 5.62 10.45
CA THR A 126 13.25 4.46 11.22
C THR A 126 12.80 4.86 12.62
N GLY A 127 12.12 3.95 13.33
CA GLY A 127 11.70 4.18 14.72
C GLY A 127 10.81 5.40 14.87
N PHE A 128 11.07 6.22 15.89
CA PHE A 128 10.23 7.37 16.23
C PHE A 128 10.14 8.45 15.14
N ALA A 129 11.06 8.48 14.17
CA ALA A 129 10.96 9.37 13.02
C ALA A 129 9.65 9.17 12.21
N LEU A 130 9.04 7.99 12.29
CA LEU A 130 7.80 7.66 11.60
C LEU A 130 6.54 8.01 12.39
N LEU A 131 6.65 8.34 13.69
CA LEU A 131 5.49 8.61 14.54
C LEU A 131 4.58 9.71 13.99
N PRO A 132 5.08 10.87 13.52
CA PRO A 132 4.22 11.91 12.99
C PRO A 132 3.34 11.42 11.84
N MET A 133 3.91 10.64 10.92
CA MET A 133 3.19 10.07 9.79
C MET A 133 2.16 9.01 10.23
N ILE A 134 2.55 8.09 11.11
CA ILE A 134 1.68 7.04 11.63
C ILE A 134 0.49 7.65 12.37
N LEU A 135 0.77 8.55 13.32
CA LEU A 135 -0.26 9.19 14.15
C LEU A 135 -1.19 10.04 13.30
N PHE A 136 -0.65 10.85 12.38
CA PHE A 136 -1.47 11.67 11.50
C PHE A 136 -2.45 10.83 10.69
N ASN A 137 -1.99 9.76 10.03
CA ASN A 137 -2.87 8.95 9.19
C ASN A 137 -3.93 8.18 9.99
N ILE A 138 -3.57 7.62 11.15
CA ILE A 138 -4.53 6.88 12.00
C ILE A 138 -5.57 7.83 12.61
N VAL A 139 -5.13 8.97 13.16
CA VAL A 139 -6.03 9.98 13.75
C VAL A 139 -6.95 10.56 12.67
N TYR A 140 -6.39 10.93 11.52
CA TYR A 140 -7.19 11.43 10.39
C TYR A 140 -8.20 10.37 9.91
N GLY A 141 -7.86 9.08 9.97
CA GLY A 141 -8.77 8.01 9.61
C GLY A 141 -9.97 7.83 10.55
N PHE A 142 -9.92 8.31 11.78
CA PHE A 142 -11.08 8.34 12.69
C PHE A 142 -12.03 9.52 12.43
N ILE A 143 -11.64 10.48 11.58
CA ILE A 143 -12.51 11.60 11.24
C ILE A 143 -13.65 11.11 10.33
N PRO A 144 -14.93 11.37 10.67
CA PRO A 144 -16.05 10.99 9.82
C PRO A 144 -15.91 11.54 8.39
N GLY A 145 -16.16 10.69 7.40
CA GLY A 145 -16.05 11.05 5.99
C GLY A 145 -14.64 10.98 5.40
N SER A 146 -13.61 10.61 6.18
CA SER A 146 -12.25 10.41 5.67
C SER A 146 -12.15 9.29 4.63
N GLY A 147 -13.00 8.27 4.74
CA GLY A 147 -12.97 7.09 3.88
C GLY A 147 -11.75 6.19 4.10
N ILE A 148 -11.02 6.37 5.20
CA ILE A 148 -9.80 5.62 5.51
C ILE A 148 -10.14 4.33 6.24
N ASN A 149 -9.51 3.24 5.81
CA ASN A 149 -9.62 1.94 6.48
C ASN A 149 -8.54 1.78 7.55
N ASN A 150 -8.83 2.24 8.78
CA ASN A 150 -7.90 2.11 9.90
C ASN A 150 -7.60 0.65 10.27
N ALA A 151 -8.54 -0.28 10.05
CA ALA A 151 -8.27 -1.70 10.28
C ALA A 151 -7.19 -2.24 9.34
N ALA A 152 -7.24 -1.86 8.05
CA ALA A 152 -6.19 -2.17 7.08
C ALA A 152 -4.84 -1.60 7.50
N HIS A 153 -4.79 -0.33 7.90
CA HIS A 153 -3.55 0.34 8.33
C HIS A 153 -2.94 -0.32 9.55
N ILE A 154 -3.74 -0.61 10.57
CA ILE A 154 -3.28 -1.26 11.80
C ILE A 154 -2.82 -2.70 11.49
N GLY A 155 -3.62 -3.48 10.77
CA GLY A 155 -3.28 -4.87 10.42
C GLY A 155 -1.99 -4.98 9.60
N GLY A 156 -1.78 -4.05 8.66
CA GLY A 156 -0.56 -3.95 7.87
C GLY A 156 0.63 -3.54 8.74
N PHE A 157 0.48 -2.48 9.55
CA PHE A 157 1.51 -1.99 10.45
C PHE A 157 1.98 -3.07 11.43
N LEU A 158 1.07 -3.83 12.05
CA LEU A 158 1.41 -4.90 12.98
C LEU A 158 2.18 -6.05 12.32
N ALA A 159 1.78 -6.45 11.10
CA ALA A 159 2.54 -7.44 10.33
C ALA A 159 3.96 -6.93 10.00
N GLY A 160 4.05 -5.68 9.55
CA GLY A 160 5.31 -4.99 9.32
C GLY A 160 6.20 -4.94 10.57
N LEU A 161 5.63 -4.57 11.70
CA LEU A 161 6.30 -4.46 12.99
C LEU A 161 6.84 -5.82 13.43
N ALA A 162 6.08 -6.90 13.25
CA ALA A 162 6.56 -8.26 13.49
C ALA A 162 7.76 -8.60 12.59
N PHE A 163 7.66 -8.37 11.27
CA PHE A 163 8.80 -8.59 10.37
C PHE A 163 10.02 -7.77 10.76
N GLY A 164 9.84 -6.48 11.08
CA GLY A 164 10.96 -5.62 11.48
C GLY A 164 11.56 -6.01 12.82
N TYR A 165 10.78 -6.55 13.74
CA TYR A 165 11.30 -7.04 15.01
C TYR A 165 12.14 -8.32 14.84
N PHE A 166 11.77 -9.24 13.94
CA PHE A 166 12.47 -10.51 13.77
C PHE A 166 13.54 -10.51 12.67
N MET A 167 13.37 -9.72 11.60
CA MET A 167 14.26 -9.72 10.45
C MET A 167 15.45 -8.78 10.64
N LYS A 168 16.65 -9.33 10.47
CA LYS A 168 17.88 -8.54 10.42
C LYS A 168 17.92 -7.65 9.18
N ALA A 169 18.27 -6.38 9.39
CA ALA A 169 18.64 -5.50 8.29
C ALA A 169 19.90 -6.10 7.63
N ARG A 170 19.86 -6.31 6.33
CA ARG A 170 21.01 -6.76 5.55
C ARG A 170 21.11 -5.79 4.39
N PRO A 171 21.92 -4.71 4.52
CA PRO A 171 22.09 -3.72 3.47
C PRO A 171 22.32 -4.44 2.15
N ALA A 172 21.37 -4.33 1.24
CA ALA A 172 21.49 -4.98 -0.04
C ALA A 172 22.42 -4.14 -0.89
N VAL A 173 23.51 -4.74 -1.40
CA VAL A 173 24.18 -4.16 -2.56
C VAL A 173 23.25 -4.39 -3.73
N ILE A 174 22.43 -3.39 -4.03
CA ILE A 174 21.50 -3.43 -5.15
C ILE A 174 22.33 -3.27 -6.43
N ALA A 175 22.85 -4.38 -6.94
CA ALA A 175 23.57 -4.44 -8.21
C ALA A 175 22.64 -5.03 -9.28
N TRP A 176 21.74 -4.19 -9.81
CA TRP A 176 20.98 -4.58 -11.00
C TRP A 176 21.92 -4.72 -12.20
N SER A 177 21.77 -5.81 -12.97
CA SER A 177 22.38 -5.86 -14.29
C SER A 177 21.82 -4.73 -15.17
N LYS A 178 22.60 -4.19 -16.11
CA LYS A 178 22.12 -3.18 -17.07
C LYS A 178 20.83 -3.65 -17.76
N LYS A 179 20.77 -4.93 -18.15
CA LYS A 179 19.60 -5.56 -18.76
C LYS A 179 18.37 -5.47 -17.82
N SER A 180 18.53 -5.89 -16.56
CA SER A 180 17.44 -5.83 -15.57
C SER A 180 16.96 -4.39 -15.36
N PHE A 181 17.87 -3.43 -15.26
CA PHE A 181 17.53 -2.01 -15.10
C PHE A 181 16.65 -1.50 -16.26
N TYR A 182 17.03 -1.76 -17.51
CA TYR A 182 16.24 -1.32 -18.66
C TYR A 182 14.89 -2.04 -18.76
N ILE A 183 14.82 -3.33 -18.41
CA ILE A 183 13.55 -4.07 -18.35
C ILE A 183 12.61 -3.42 -17.34
N TRP A 184 13.07 -3.20 -16.10
CA TRP A 184 12.24 -2.57 -15.06
C TRP A 184 11.82 -1.15 -15.43
N ARG A 185 12.72 -0.38 -16.05
CA ARG A 185 12.40 0.96 -16.55
C ARG A 185 11.33 0.93 -17.63
N ALA A 186 11.44 0.02 -18.60
CA ALA A 186 10.45 -0.12 -19.66
C ALA A 186 9.09 -0.54 -19.11
N LEU A 187 9.05 -1.49 -18.16
CA LEU A 187 7.84 -1.92 -17.48
C LEU A 187 7.20 -0.75 -16.70
N ALA A 188 8.00 -0.01 -15.93
CA ALA A 188 7.50 1.13 -15.16
C ALA A 188 6.89 2.22 -16.07
N VAL A 189 7.56 2.56 -17.18
CA VAL A 189 7.05 3.51 -18.17
C VAL A 189 5.78 3.00 -18.83
N GLY A 190 5.75 1.72 -19.22
CA GLY A 190 4.56 1.08 -19.79
C GLY A 190 3.36 1.13 -18.84
N CYS A 191 3.55 0.74 -17.57
CA CYS A 191 2.52 0.86 -16.54
C CYS A 191 2.04 2.31 -16.36
N GLY A 192 2.96 3.27 -16.34
CA GLY A 192 2.63 4.69 -16.24
C GLY A 192 1.76 5.18 -17.41
N ILE A 193 2.09 4.77 -18.64
CA ILE A 193 1.28 5.08 -19.84
C ILE A 193 -0.11 4.45 -19.73
N VAL A 194 -0.21 3.18 -19.35
CA VAL A 194 -1.50 2.48 -19.19
C VAL A 194 -2.37 3.19 -18.16
N VAL A 195 -1.80 3.60 -17.03
CA VAL A 195 -2.50 4.37 -15.99
C VAL A 195 -2.98 5.70 -16.54
N ALA A 196 -2.12 6.45 -17.23
CA ALA A 196 -2.47 7.75 -17.82
C ALA A 196 -3.62 7.61 -18.83
N ILE A 197 -3.53 6.64 -19.76
CA ILE A 197 -4.60 6.35 -20.73
C ILE A 197 -5.89 5.98 -20.00
N SER A 198 -5.82 5.16 -18.94
CA SER A 198 -7.01 4.76 -18.17
C SER A 198 -7.71 5.97 -17.57
N PHE A 199 -6.98 6.94 -17.00
CA PHE A 199 -7.57 8.19 -16.48
C PHE A 199 -8.13 9.08 -17.60
N ILE A 200 -7.48 9.14 -18.75
CA ILE A 200 -7.98 9.88 -19.91
C ILE A 200 -9.31 9.26 -20.39
N LEU A 201 -9.35 7.95 -20.61
CA LEU A 201 -10.57 7.24 -21.00
C LEU A 201 -11.69 7.43 -19.98
N LEU A 202 -11.37 7.36 -18.68
CA LEU A 202 -12.34 7.62 -17.61
C LEU A 202 -12.89 9.05 -17.63
N SER A 203 -12.11 10.03 -18.09
CA SER A 203 -12.57 11.43 -18.21
C SER A 203 -13.56 11.65 -19.36
N PHE A 204 -13.55 10.76 -20.36
CA PHE A 204 -14.46 10.80 -21.51
C PHE A 204 -15.63 9.81 -21.41
N SER A 205 -15.50 8.77 -20.59
CA SER A 205 -16.61 7.88 -20.30
C SER A 205 -17.64 8.63 -19.47
N ALA A 206 -18.84 8.83 -20.03
CA ALA A 206 -20.00 9.38 -19.33
C ALA A 206 -20.52 8.39 -18.26
N ILE A 207 -19.73 8.18 -17.21
CA ILE A 207 -20.07 7.42 -16.00
C ILE A 207 -20.50 8.37 -14.89
#